data_AF-A0A8I6SUV6-F1
#
_entry.id   AF-A0A8I6SUV6-F1
#
_cell.length_a   1.000
_cell.length_b   1.000
_cell.length_c   1.000
_cell.angle_alpha   90.00
_cell.angle_beta   90.00
_cell.angle_gamma   90.00
#
_symmetry.space_group_name_H-M   'P 1'
#
loop_
_entity.id
_entity.type
_entity.pdbx_description
1 polymer ?
#
loop_
_entity_poly.entity_id
_entity_poly.type
_entity_poly.pdbx_seq_one_letter_code
_entity_poly.pdbx_strand_id
1 'polypeptide(L)'
;MPGVLYAKPDPLDVLEAQILDLEKKIIGDANFNERDTPLAESLVHSNNTINNEISSYSNIKTMFDRIQQLGNFLNPTYEDTLVNRMGKVRVVLESEVELRQLLDDLSRLDTLNNQLSPDPLKNIPSLYERLSVVTKNTIRLDEDFKEVNNKTKFLVNSFSSAVRTMNHCLLVFDAVLTEMERNDKVVKNDN
;
A
#
# COMPACT_ATOMS: atom_id res chain seq x y z
N MET A 1 8.11 4.21 15.82
CA MET A 1 7.80 5.54 15.26
C MET A 1 6.63 6.11 16.05
N PRO A 2 6.81 7.20 16.80
CA PRO A 2 5.72 7.78 17.58
C PRO A 2 4.78 8.56 16.64
N GLY A 3 3.50 8.21 16.69
CA GLY A 3 2.44 8.91 15.98
C GLY A 3 2.22 10.30 16.58
N VAL A 4 2.43 11.32 15.77
CA VAL A 4 2.02 12.69 16.09
C VAL A 4 0.51 12.75 15.86
N LEU A 5 -0.25 12.60 16.95
CA LEU A 5 -1.66 12.96 16.99
C LEU A 5 -1.73 14.47 16.75
N TYR A 6 -2.16 14.88 15.56
CA TYR A 6 -2.56 16.26 15.31
C TYR A 6 -3.73 16.57 16.24
N ALA A 7 -3.45 17.25 17.35
CA ALA A 7 -4.47 17.86 18.18
C ALA A 7 -5.27 18.81 17.29
N LYS A 8 -6.59 18.61 17.22
CA LYS A 8 -7.49 19.60 16.61
C LYS A 8 -7.24 20.92 17.35
N PRO A 9 -6.91 22.02 16.63
CA PRO A 9 -6.71 23.31 17.27
C PRO A 9 -7.99 23.66 18.02
N ASP A 10 -7.85 24.18 19.24
CA ASP A 10 -8.98 24.62 20.06
C ASP A 10 -9.78 25.65 19.24
N PRO A 11 -11.12 25.52 19.09
CA PRO A 11 -11.93 26.51 18.40
C PRO A 11 -11.70 27.95 18.90
N LEU A 12 -11.28 28.12 20.16
CA LEU A 12 -10.92 29.42 20.72
C LEU A 12 -9.63 29.99 20.10
N ASP A 13 -8.60 29.17 19.91
CA ASP A 13 -7.32 29.58 19.30
C ASP A 13 -7.50 29.98 17.83
N VAL A 14 -8.39 29.28 17.11
CA VAL A 14 -8.73 29.62 15.72
C VAL A 14 -9.45 30.95 15.64
N LEU A 15 -10.36 31.22 16.58
CA LEU A 15 -11.11 32.48 16.61
C LEU A 15 -10.20 33.65 17.00
N GLU A 16 -9.31 33.46 17.97
CA GLU A 16 -8.34 34.48 18.38
C GLU A 16 -7.36 34.83 17.24
N ALA A 17 -6.87 33.82 16.52
CA ALA A 17 -6.04 34.04 15.33
C ALA A 17 -6.77 34.82 14.22
N GLN A 18 -8.07 34.54 14.01
CA GLN A 18 -8.88 35.27 13.04
C GLN A 18 -9.15 36.71 13.47
N ILE A 19 -9.41 36.95 14.75
CA ILE A 19 -9.61 38.29 15.29
C ILE A 19 -8.31 39.11 15.13
N LEU A 20 -7.16 38.55 15.49
CA LEU A 20 -5.87 39.21 15.31
C LEU A 20 -5.57 39.55 13.84
N ASP A 21 -5.90 38.64 12.92
CA ASP A 21 -5.72 38.91 11.48
C ASP A 21 -6.67 40.00 10.97
N LEU A 22 -7.92 40.01 11.46
CA LEU A 22 -8.90 41.07 11.16
C LEU A 22 -8.49 42.42 11.73
N GLU A 23 -8.03 42.46 12.98
CA GLU A 23 -7.51 43.68 13.63
C GLU A 23 -6.31 44.22 12.87
N LYS A 24 -5.33 43.36 12.54
CA LYS A 24 -4.17 43.76 11.73
C LYS A 24 -4.57 44.30 10.35
N LYS A 25 -5.60 43.72 9.73
CA LYS A 25 -6.03 44.09 8.38
C LYS A 25 -6.84 45.39 8.35
N ILE A 26 -7.61 45.68 9.40
CA ILE A 26 -8.47 46.86 9.49
C ILE A 26 -7.74 48.04 10.13
N ILE A 27 -6.98 47.80 11.20
CA ILE A 27 -6.34 48.84 12.02
C ILE A 27 -4.86 49.01 11.68
N GLY A 28 -4.17 47.94 11.27
CA GLY A 28 -2.72 47.98 11.03
C GLY A 28 -1.94 48.39 12.30
N ASP A 29 -0.90 49.21 12.12
CA ASP A 29 -0.09 49.78 13.23
C ASP A 29 -0.61 51.17 13.70
N ALA A 30 -1.83 51.55 13.34
CA ALA A 30 -2.39 52.86 13.66
C ALA A 30 -3.04 52.88 15.06
N ASN A 31 -2.60 53.79 15.92
CA ASN A 31 -3.27 54.06 17.20
C ASN A 31 -4.49 54.95 16.97
N PHE A 32 -5.68 54.35 16.88
CA PHE A 32 -6.94 55.10 16.82
C PHE A 32 -7.22 55.77 18.17
N ASN A 33 -7.51 57.07 18.16
CA ASN A 33 -8.06 57.78 19.30
C ASN A 33 -9.60 57.80 19.18
N GLU A 34 -10.34 57.87 20.30
CA GLU A 34 -11.82 57.97 20.33
C GLU A 34 -12.41 59.20 19.58
N ARG A 35 -11.56 60.08 19.04
CA ARG A 35 -11.96 61.24 18.23
C ARG A 35 -11.86 61.01 16.72
N ASP A 36 -11.35 59.86 16.28
CA ASP A 36 -11.24 59.54 14.87
C ASP A 36 -12.63 59.13 14.34
N THR A 37 -13.00 59.68 13.18
CA THR A 37 -14.28 59.39 12.52
C THR A 37 -14.43 57.88 12.31
N PRO A 38 -15.63 57.30 12.52
CA PRO A 38 -15.84 55.88 12.31
C PRO A 38 -15.32 55.49 10.92
N LEU A 39 -14.46 54.48 10.83
CA LEU A 39 -13.85 54.07 9.57
C LEU A 39 -14.89 53.80 8.48
N ALA A 40 -16.05 53.28 8.88
CA ALA A 40 -17.21 53.09 8.00
C ALA A 40 -17.72 54.40 7.39
N GLU A 41 -17.83 55.47 8.18
CA GLU A 41 -18.26 56.79 7.68
C GLU A 41 -17.20 57.43 6.80
N SER A 42 -15.92 57.30 7.15
CA SER A 42 -14.81 57.76 6.31
C SER A 42 -14.78 57.02 4.97
N LEU A 43 -15.01 55.72 4.97
CA LEU A 43 -15.00 54.90 3.76
C LEU A 43 -16.22 55.18 2.87
N VAL A 44 -17.39 55.41 3.46
CA VAL A 44 -18.59 55.87 2.74
C VAL A 44 -18.35 57.26 2.16
N HIS A 45 -17.75 58.18 2.92
CA HIS A 45 -17.43 59.52 2.44
C HIS A 45 -16.43 59.47 1.27
N SER A 46 -15.32 58.74 1.41
CA SER A 46 -14.35 58.55 0.34
C SER A 46 -14.96 57.89 -0.90
N ASN A 47 -15.80 56.85 -0.72
CA ASN A 47 -16.48 56.20 -1.84
C ASN A 47 -17.46 57.15 -2.54
N ASN A 48 -18.18 57.99 -1.80
CA ASN A 48 -19.07 59.00 -2.38
C ASN A 48 -18.27 60.09 -3.12
N THR A 49 -17.15 60.56 -2.56
CA THR A 49 -16.26 61.52 -3.24
C THR A 49 -15.69 60.93 -4.52
N ILE A 50 -15.19 59.69 -4.47
CA ILE A 50 -14.68 58.97 -5.63
C ILE A 50 -15.77 58.80 -6.68
N ASN A 51 -16.98 58.37 -6.32
CA ASN A 51 -18.09 58.21 -7.27
C ASN A 51 -18.53 59.56 -7.87
N ASN A 52 -18.54 60.64 -7.08
CA ASN A 52 -18.88 61.98 -7.55
C ASN A 52 -17.81 62.53 -8.52
N GLU A 53 -16.52 62.32 -8.23
CA GLU A 53 -15.41 62.69 -9.12
C GLU A 53 -15.41 61.85 -10.39
N ILE A 54 -15.57 60.52 -10.29
CA ILE A 54 -15.67 59.61 -11.43
C ILE A 54 -16.87 59.96 -12.31
N SER A 55 -18.01 60.36 -11.72
CA SER A 55 -19.19 60.78 -12.48
C SER A 55 -18.98 62.05 -13.29
N SER A 56 -18.03 62.90 -12.88
CA SER A 56 -17.65 64.13 -13.57
C SER A 56 -16.74 63.88 -14.79
N TYR A 57 -16.06 62.73 -14.84
CA TYR A 57 -15.17 62.32 -15.93
C TYR A 57 -15.71 61.10 -16.67
N SER A 58 -16.38 61.31 -17.82
CA SER A 58 -17.07 60.25 -18.58
C SER A 58 -16.17 59.06 -18.97
N ASN A 59 -14.90 59.31 -19.24
CA ASN A 59 -13.92 58.26 -19.58
C ASN A 59 -13.60 57.35 -18.39
N ILE A 60 -13.50 57.92 -17.18
CA ILE A 60 -13.20 57.16 -15.95
C ILE A 60 -14.43 56.39 -15.51
N LYS A 61 -15.63 56.99 -15.64
CA LYS A 61 -16.90 56.30 -15.43
C LYS A 61 -17.04 55.06 -16.30
N THR A 62 -16.71 55.18 -17.59
CA THR A 62 -16.76 54.06 -18.54
C THR A 62 -15.77 52.94 -18.16
N MET A 63 -14.58 53.27 -17.64
CA MET A 63 -13.63 52.28 -17.14
C MET A 63 -14.11 51.63 -15.84
N PHE A 64 -14.67 52.39 -14.91
CA PHE A 64 -15.20 51.90 -13.64
C PHE A 64 -16.40 50.96 -13.86
N ASP A 65 -17.32 51.32 -14.76
CA ASP A 65 -18.43 50.47 -15.18
C ASP A 65 -17.94 49.18 -15.85
N ARG A 66 -16.87 49.26 -16.65
CA ARG A 66 -16.22 48.06 -17.23
C ARG A 66 -15.56 47.18 -16.20
N ILE A 67 -14.96 47.74 -15.14
CA ILE A 67 -14.37 46.98 -14.03
C ILE A 67 -15.46 46.24 -13.24
N GLN A 68 -16.59 46.90 -12.96
CA GLN A 68 -17.74 46.24 -12.34
C GLN A 68 -18.32 45.13 -13.22
N GLN A 69 -18.42 45.38 -14.53
CA GLN A 69 -18.81 44.35 -15.49
C GLN A 69 -17.81 43.18 -15.53
N LEU A 70 -16.51 43.45 -15.49
CA LEU A 70 -15.46 42.41 -15.43
C LEU A 70 -15.54 41.58 -14.15
N GLY A 71 -15.84 42.20 -13.01
CA GLY A 71 -16.14 41.51 -11.76
C GLY A 71 -17.34 40.57 -11.88
N ASN A 72 -18.35 40.94 -12.66
CA ASN A 72 -19.49 40.07 -12.95
C ASN A 72 -19.14 38.93 -13.93
N PHE A 73 -18.24 39.15 -14.89
CA PHE A 73 -17.74 38.10 -15.79
C PHE A 73 -16.85 37.05 -15.08
N LEU A 74 -16.21 37.42 -13.97
CA LEU A 74 -15.42 36.53 -13.11
C LEU A 74 -16.25 35.83 -12.02
N ASN A 75 -17.56 36.09 -11.97
CA ASN A 75 -18.44 35.48 -10.99
C ASN A 75 -18.81 34.05 -11.46
N PRO A 76 -18.52 32.98 -10.69
CA PRO A 76 -18.70 31.58 -11.14
C PRO A 76 -20.15 31.22 -11.53
N THR A 77 -21.14 32.02 -11.11
CA THR A 77 -22.54 31.87 -11.54
C THR A 77 -22.77 32.30 -13.00
N TYR A 78 -21.91 33.17 -13.56
CA TYR A 78 -22.00 33.63 -14.95
C TYR A 78 -21.45 32.57 -15.92
N GLU A 79 -20.39 31.85 -15.56
CA GLU A 79 -19.88 30.70 -16.34
C GLU A 79 -20.96 29.63 -16.55
N ASP A 80 -21.78 29.36 -15.54
CA ASP A 80 -22.80 28.32 -15.63
C ASP A 80 -23.93 28.65 -16.62
N THR A 81 -24.10 29.95 -16.95
CA THR A 81 -25.00 30.45 -18.00
C THR A 81 -24.33 30.54 -19.38
N LEU A 82 -22.99 30.66 -19.43
CA LEU A 82 -22.19 30.79 -20.64
C LEU A 82 -21.88 29.44 -21.30
N VAL A 83 -21.80 28.36 -20.51
CA VAL A 83 -21.65 27.01 -21.09
C VAL A 83 -22.99 26.59 -21.70
N ASN A 84 -23.13 26.91 -22.99
CA ASN A 84 -24.20 26.44 -23.85
C ASN A 84 -24.44 24.94 -23.62
N ARG A 85 -25.70 24.49 -23.58
CA ARG A 85 -26.09 23.08 -23.43
C ARG A 85 -25.30 22.16 -24.36
N MET A 86 -24.96 22.64 -25.56
CA MET A 86 -24.10 21.93 -26.52
C MET A 86 -22.65 21.75 -26.06
N GLY A 87 -22.09 22.73 -25.34
CA GLY A 87 -20.77 22.63 -24.71
C GLY A 87 -20.76 21.63 -23.55
N LYS A 88 -21.81 21.63 -22.70
CA LYS A 88 -21.96 20.61 -21.64
C LYS A 88 -22.04 19.20 -22.23
N VAL A 89 -22.82 19.02 -23.31
CA VAL A 89 -22.91 17.73 -24.03
C VAL A 89 -21.55 17.33 -24.63
N ARG A 90 -20.83 18.28 -25.22
CA ARG A 90 -19.51 18.00 -25.79
C ARG A 90 -18.48 17.60 -24.72
N VAL A 91 -18.45 18.28 -23.58
CA VAL A 91 -17.58 17.92 -22.44
C VAL A 91 -17.93 16.53 -21.92
N VAL A 92 -19.20 16.18 -21.82
CA VAL A 92 -19.63 14.83 -21.41
C VAL A 92 -19.23 13.77 -22.44
N LEU A 93 -19.32 14.07 -23.74
CA LEU A 93 -18.87 13.16 -24.81
C LEU A 93 -17.34 13.01 -24.83
N GLU A 94 -16.60 14.10 -24.62
CA GLU A 94 -15.14 14.09 -24.56
C GLU A 94 -14.63 13.35 -23.31
N SER A 95 -15.35 13.46 -22.19
CA SER A 95 -15.05 12.73 -20.94
C SER A 95 -15.69 11.34 -20.84
N GLU A 96 -16.43 10.88 -21.86
CA GLU A 96 -17.14 9.60 -21.82
C GLU A 96 -16.17 8.42 -21.58
N VAL A 97 -15.01 8.46 -22.25
CA VAL A 97 -13.99 7.40 -22.14
C VAL A 97 -13.43 7.34 -20.72
N GLU A 98 -13.14 8.49 -20.12
CA GLU A 98 -12.64 8.60 -18.74
C GLU A 98 -13.71 8.16 -17.74
N LEU A 99 -14.96 8.53 -17.94
CA LEU A 99 -16.09 8.12 -17.10
C LEU A 99 -16.35 6.61 -17.18
N ARG A 100 -16.21 6.00 -18.36
CA ARG A 100 -16.31 4.55 -18.53
C ARG A 100 -15.16 3.82 -17.83
N GLN A 101 -13.93 4.32 -17.94
CA GLN A 101 -12.78 3.77 -17.22
C GLN A 101 -12.98 3.86 -15.71
N LEU A 102 -13.45 5.01 -15.21
CA LEU A 102 -13.74 5.20 -13.80
C LEU A 102 -14.83 4.24 -13.32
N LEU A 103 -15.87 4.00 -14.12
CA LEU A 103 -16.93 3.03 -13.82
C LEU A 103 -16.38 1.60 -13.74
N ASP A 104 -15.53 1.21 -14.69
CA ASP A 104 -14.88 -0.10 -14.69
C ASP A 104 -13.99 -0.27 -13.45
N ASP A 105 -13.21 0.74 -13.09
CA ASP A 105 -12.37 0.70 -11.88
C ASP A 105 -13.19 0.66 -10.59
N LEU A 106 -14.32 1.36 -10.54
CA LEU A 106 -15.24 1.33 -9.40
C LEU A 106 -15.92 -0.04 -9.29
N SER A 107 -16.29 -0.66 -10.42
CA SER A 107 -16.84 -2.03 -10.44
C SER A 107 -15.81 -3.06 -9.96
N ARG A 108 -14.53 -2.89 -10.35
CA ARG A 108 -13.42 -3.71 -9.85
C ARG A 108 -13.21 -3.50 -8.36
N LEU A 109 -13.32 -2.27 -7.87
CA LEU A 109 -13.19 -1.98 -6.45
C LEU A 109 -14.34 -2.61 -5.65
N ASP A 110 -15.57 -2.55 -6.16
CA ASP A 110 -16.73 -3.16 -5.49
C ASP A 110 -16.64 -4.70 -5.46
N THR A 111 -16.21 -5.33 -6.55
CA THR A 111 -15.94 -6.77 -6.57
C THR A 111 -14.82 -7.17 -5.60
N LEU A 112 -13.75 -6.38 -5.50
CA LEU A 112 -12.66 -6.60 -4.53
C LEU A 112 -13.13 -6.35 -3.09
N ASN A 113 -13.97 -5.36 -2.86
CA ASN A 113 -14.53 -5.06 -1.54
C ASN A 113 -15.40 -6.22 -1.04
N ASN A 114 -16.21 -6.81 -1.92
CA ASN A 114 -16.98 -8.01 -1.61
C ASN A 114 -16.08 -9.22 -1.26
N GLN A 115 -14.89 -9.34 -1.88
CA GLN A 115 -13.89 -10.36 -1.56
C GLN A 115 -13.05 -10.07 -0.30
N LEU A 116 -12.92 -8.80 0.08
CA LEU A 116 -12.28 -8.36 1.33
C LEU A 116 -13.16 -8.57 2.56
N SER A 117 -14.41 -9.02 2.38
CA SER A 117 -15.30 -9.40 3.46
C SER A 117 -14.59 -10.39 4.40
N PRO A 118 -14.71 -10.20 5.73
CA PRO A 118 -13.80 -10.79 6.72
C PRO A 118 -13.91 -12.31 6.88
N ASP A 119 -14.81 -13.01 6.20
CA ASP A 119 -15.07 -14.44 6.46
C ASP A 119 -13.89 -15.37 6.18
N PRO A 120 -13.11 -15.23 5.08
CA PRO A 120 -11.90 -16.04 4.87
C PRO A 120 -10.75 -15.62 5.80
N LEU A 121 -10.66 -14.33 6.13
CA LEU A 121 -9.58 -13.75 6.93
C LEU A 121 -9.78 -14.01 8.44
N LYS A 122 -11.02 -14.18 8.90
CA LYS A 122 -11.35 -14.50 10.29
C LYS A 122 -10.88 -15.89 10.71
N ASN A 123 -10.76 -16.82 9.75
CA ASN A 123 -10.34 -18.19 10.00
C ASN A 123 -8.81 -18.37 10.02
N ILE A 124 -8.02 -17.33 9.74
CA ILE A 124 -6.55 -17.38 9.72
C ILE A 124 -5.95 -17.90 11.05
N PRO A 125 -6.40 -17.46 12.24
CA PRO A 125 -5.85 -17.98 13.49
C PRO A 125 -6.07 -19.48 13.66
N SER A 126 -7.23 -19.99 13.25
CA SER A 126 -7.55 -21.43 13.30
C SER A 126 -6.74 -22.24 12.29
N LEU A 127 -6.48 -21.69 11.10
CA LEU A 127 -5.59 -22.31 10.11
C LEU A 127 -4.15 -22.36 10.59
N TYR A 128 -3.69 -21.30 11.26
CA TYR A 128 -2.35 -21.24 11.82
C TYR A 128 -2.13 -22.32 12.87
N GLU A 129 -3.11 -22.54 13.76
CA GLU A 129 -3.04 -23.62 14.76
C GLU A 129 -2.98 -25.00 14.10
N ARG A 130 -3.84 -25.26 13.11
CA ARG A 130 -3.81 -26.53 12.34
C ARG A 130 -2.49 -26.71 11.60
N LEU A 131 -1.96 -25.65 10.99
CA LEU A 131 -0.67 -25.67 10.30
C LEU A 131 0.46 -25.98 11.29
N SER A 132 0.46 -25.35 12.47
CA SER A 132 1.45 -25.60 13.51
C SER A 132 1.48 -27.07 13.95
N VAL A 133 0.31 -27.70 14.11
CA VAL A 133 0.20 -29.13 14.43
C VAL A 133 0.75 -29.99 13.30
N VAL A 134 0.38 -29.69 12.04
CA VAL A 134 0.89 -30.41 10.87
C VAL A 134 2.41 -30.28 10.77
N THR A 135 2.96 -29.07 10.93
CA THR A 135 4.40 -28.83 10.90
C THR A 135 5.12 -29.62 11.98
N LYS A 136 4.62 -29.65 13.22
CA LYS A 136 5.20 -30.48 14.29
C LYS A 136 5.21 -31.96 13.94
N ASN A 137 4.12 -32.46 13.36
CA ASN A 137 4.02 -33.86 12.93
C ASN A 137 4.96 -34.16 11.77
N THR A 138 5.10 -33.26 10.80
CA THR A 138 6.04 -33.42 9.68
C THR A 138 7.49 -33.45 10.15
N ILE A 139 7.86 -32.61 11.12
CA ILE A 139 9.21 -32.63 11.71
C ILE A 139 9.48 -33.97 12.39
N ARG A 140 8.53 -34.47 13.22
CA ARG A 140 8.67 -35.79 13.86
C ARG A 140 8.80 -36.92 12.84
N LEU A 141 7.98 -36.89 11.79
CA LEU A 141 8.04 -37.89 10.73
C LEU A 141 9.40 -37.89 10.01
N ASP A 142 9.99 -36.72 9.79
CA ASP A 142 11.32 -36.59 9.17
C ASP A 142 12.43 -37.12 10.09
N GLU A 143 12.33 -36.89 11.40
CA GLU A 143 13.24 -37.46 12.41
C GLU A 143 13.15 -38.98 12.45
N ASP A 144 11.94 -39.53 12.54
CA ASP A 144 11.70 -40.98 12.53
C ASP A 144 12.20 -41.61 11.22
N PHE A 145 11.95 -40.96 10.08
CA PHE A 145 12.43 -41.41 8.79
C PHE A 145 13.96 -41.44 8.72
N LYS A 146 14.64 -40.41 9.24
CA LYS A 146 16.11 -40.38 9.32
C LYS A 146 16.65 -41.51 10.19
N GLU A 147 16.01 -41.79 11.33
CA GLU A 147 16.41 -42.90 12.20
C GLU A 147 16.30 -44.25 11.49
N VAL A 148 15.14 -44.52 10.87
CA VAL A 148 14.91 -45.76 10.11
C VAL A 148 15.88 -45.87 8.93
N ASN A 149 16.11 -44.78 8.19
CA ASN A 149 17.06 -44.76 7.08
C ASN A 149 18.49 -45.08 7.54
N ASN A 150 18.91 -44.54 8.70
CA ASN A 150 20.22 -44.84 9.26
C ASN A 150 20.33 -46.31 9.69
N LYS A 151 19.30 -46.88 10.33
CA LYS A 151 19.25 -48.31 10.68
C LYS A 151 19.31 -49.20 9.44
N THR A 152 18.58 -48.84 8.38
CA THR A 152 18.60 -49.57 7.10
C THR A 152 19.98 -49.50 6.45
N LYS A 153 20.62 -48.32 6.40
CA LYS A 153 21.99 -48.17 5.89
C LYS A 153 22.98 -49.00 6.69
N PHE A 154 22.86 -49.00 8.01
CA PHE A 154 23.70 -49.82 8.88
C PHE A 154 23.52 -51.32 8.58
N LEU A 155 22.28 -51.78 8.45
CA LEU A 155 21.97 -53.17 8.12
C LEU A 155 22.52 -53.57 6.74
N VAL A 156 22.35 -52.71 5.72
CA VAL A 156 22.90 -52.95 4.37
C VAL A 156 24.42 -53.04 4.40
N ASN A 157 25.08 -52.17 5.17
CA ASN A 157 26.54 -52.20 5.31
C ASN A 157 27.01 -53.47 6.05
N SER A 158 26.32 -53.86 7.12
CA SER A 158 26.61 -55.09 7.86
C SER A 158 26.43 -56.32 7.00
N PHE A 159 25.33 -56.41 6.25
CA PHE A 159 25.09 -57.48 5.29
C PHE A 159 26.17 -57.52 4.21
N SER A 160 26.51 -56.37 3.61
CA SER A 160 27.57 -56.28 2.61
C SER A 160 28.93 -56.75 3.16
N SER A 161 29.23 -56.43 4.42
CA SER A 161 30.45 -56.91 5.09
C SER A 161 30.41 -58.41 5.30
N ALA A 162 29.29 -58.96 5.79
CA ALA A 162 29.13 -60.39 6.02
C ALA A 162 29.28 -61.19 4.72
N VAL A 163 28.71 -60.71 3.61
CA VAL A 163 28.86 -61.32 2.28
C VAL A 163 30.32 -61.28 1.83
N ARG A 164 31.04 -60.17 2.02
CA ARG A 164 32.48 -60.10 1.71
C ARG A 164 33.30 -61.11 2.52
N THR A 165 33.04 -61.21 3.82
CA THR A 165 33.70 -62.19 4.68
C THR A 165 33.38 -63.61 4.23
N MET A 166 32.12 -63.91 3.92
CA MET A 166 31.71 -65.23 3.44
C MET A 166 32.38 -65.59 2.11
N ASN A 167 32.43 -64.66 1.16
CA ASN A 167 33.17 -64.85 -0.10
C ASN A 167 34.66 -65.09 0.15
N HIS A 168 35.28 -64.37 1.07
CA HIS A 168 36.68 -64.59 1.43
C HIS A 168 36.89 -65.99 2.04
N CYS A 169 36.03 -66.42 2.97
CA CYS A 169 36.08 -67.76 3.54
C CYS A 169 35.92 -68.86 2.46
N LEU A 170 35.00 -68.69 1.51
CA LEU A 170 34.81 -69.63 0.41
C LEU A 170 36.05 -69.72 -0.49
N LEU A 171 36.68 -68.59 -0.82
CA LEU A 171 37.93 -68.57 -1.59
C LEU A 171 39.08 -69.27 -0.84
N VAL A 172 39.18 -69.07 0.49
CA VAL A 172 40.18 -69.75 1.31
C VAL A 172 39.92 -71.26 1.35
N PHE A 173 38.66 -71.68 1.50
CA PHE A 173 38.31 -73.10 1.45
C PHE A 173 38.62 -73.72 0.08
N ASP A 174 38.34 -73.02 -1.02
CA ASP A 174 38.65 -73.48 -2.37
C ASP A 174 40.17 -73.64 -2.59
N ALA A 175 40.96 -72.68 -2.09
CA ALA A 175 42.42 -72.77 -2.14
C ALA A 175 42.96 -73.98 -1.36
N VAL A 176 42.44 -74.21 -0.15
CA VAL A 176 42.82 -75.35 0.70
C VAL A 176 42.40 -76.69 0.09
N LEU A 177 41.19 -76.77 -0.47
CA LEU A 177 40.72 -77.97 -1.20
C LEU A 177 41.59 -78.26 -2.42
N THR A 178 41.91 -77.23 -3.21
CA THR A 178 42.80 -77.36 -4.37
C THR A 178 44.20 -77.85 -3.97
N GLU A 179 44.74 -77.39 -2.85
CA GLU A 179 46.03 -77.86 -2.32
C GLU A 179 45.97 -79.33 -1.90
N MET A 180 44.92 -79.74 -1.18
CA MET A 180 44.70 -81.15 -0.83
C MET A 180 44.55 -82.05 -2.05
N GLU A 181 43.79 -81.64 -3.06
CA GLU A 181 43.63 -82.41 -4.31
C GLU A 181 44.95 -82.55 -5.09
N ARG A 182 45.79 -81.51 -5.09
CA ARG A 182 47.13 -81.59 -5.70
C ARG A 182 48.01 -82.58 -4.96
N ASN A 183 48.00 -82.56 -3.63
CA ASN A 183 48.78 -83.48 -2.83
C ASN A 183 48.31 -84.95 -2.99
N ASP A 184 47.01 -85.22 -3.07
CA ASP A 184 46.48 -86.58 -3.32
C ASP A 184 46.85 -87.11 -4.72
N LYS A 185 46.90 -86.24 -5.74
CA LYS A 185 47.31 -86.62 -7.11
C LYS A 185 48.80 -86.93 -7.22
N VAL A 186 49.66 -86.28 -6.44
CA VAL A 186 51.11 -86.58 -6.41
C VAL A 186 51.36 -87.96 -5.80
N VAL A 187 50.66 -88.30 -4.71
CA VAL A 187 50.79 -89.62 -4.05
C VAL A 187 50.35 -90.78 -4.94
N LYS A 188 49.45 -90.57 -5.91
CA LYS A 188 49.01 -91.60 -6.87
C LYS A 188 49.94 -91.78 -8.09
N ASN A 189 50.84 -90.84 -8.37
CA ASN A 189 51.79 -90.95 -9.49
C ASN A 189 53.15 -91.54 -9.07
N ASP A 190 53.42 -91.66 -7.77
CA ASP A 190 54.66 -92.24 -7.22
C ASP A 190 54.52 -93.72 -6.79
N ASN A 191 53.41 -94.38 -7.14
CA ASN A 191 53.17 -95.83 -7.02
C ASN A 191 52.90 -96.44 -8.40
#